data_AF-A0A950RK97-F1
#
_entry.id   AF-A0A950RK97-F1
#
_cell.length_a   1.000
_cell.length_b   1.000
_cell.length_c   1.000
_cell.angle_alpha   90.00
_cell.angle_beta   90.00
_cell.angle_gamma   90.00
#
_symmetry.space_group_name_H-M   'P 1'
#
loop_
_entity.id
_entity.type
_entity.pdbx_description
1 polymer ?
#
loop_
_entity_poly.entity_id
_entity_poly.type
_entity_poly.pdbx_seq_one_letter_code
_entity_poly.pdbx_strand_id
1 'polypeptide(L)'
;RNDESRRQGIATSRLVLSELMKLRGDDPFLAGARPSIGDLYLAPICFYVALTPDAGEVFGVDGFAPWWERMQAMPSYKATAPQLG
;
A
#
# COMPACT_ATOMS: atom_id res chain seq x y z
N ARG A 1 17.49 13.58 14.82
CA ARG A 1 17.73 12.15 14.45
C ARG A 1 16.42 11.45 14.07
N ASN A 2 15.35 11.55 14.86
CA ASN A 2 14.07 10.89 14.55
C ASN A 2 13.36 11.47 13.31
N ASP A 3 13.36 12.80 13.14
CA ASP A 3 12.66 13.44 12.01
C ASP A 3 13.30 13.17 10.65
N GLU A 4 14.62 13.06 10.60
CA GLU A 4 15.33 12.75 9.37
C GLU A 4 15.06 11.32 8.92
N SER A 5 15.11 10.36 9.85
CA SER A 5 14.71 8.97 9.60
C SER A 5 13.25 8.86 9.16
N ARG A 6 12.34 9.63 9.75
CA ARG A 6 10.93 9.70 9.34
C ARG A 6 10.78 10.20 7.90
N ARG A 7 11.38 11.35 7.58
CA ARG A 7 11.36 11.92 6.21
C ARG A 7 11.94 10.95 5.19
N GLN A 8 13.05 10.30 5.51
CA GLN A 8 13.65 9.30 4.62
C GLN A 8 12.74 8.09 4.44
N GLY A 9 12.10 7.62 5.52
CA GLY A 9 11.12 6.53 5.45
C GLY A 9 9.96 6.86 4.51
N ILE A 10 9.41 8.07 4.61
CA ILE A 10 8.33 8.55 3.73
C ILE A 10 8.81 8.60 2.28
N ALA A 11 9.98 9.20 2.02
CA ALA A 11 10.54 9.31 0.69
C ALA A 11 10.78 7.93 0.05
N THR A 12 11.37 6.99 0.79
CA THR A 12 11.60 5.62 0.32
C THR A 12 10.29 4.88 0.08
N SER A 13 9.28 5.06 0.95
CA SER A 13 7.97 4.42 0.79
C SER A 13 7.26 4.91 -0.46
N ARG A 14 7.28 6.23 -0.70
CA ARG A 14 6.74 6.84 -1.93
C ARG A 14 7.44 6.29 -3.17
N LEU A 15 8.77 6.14 -3.15
CA LEU A 15 9.53 5.54 -4.25
C LEU A 15 9.07 4.10 -4.53
N VAL A 16 9.02 3.26 -3.51
CA VAL A 16 8.58 1.85 -3.65
C VAL A 16 7.16 1.77 -4.23
N LEU A 17 6.21 2.51 -3.67
CA LEU A 17 4.84 2.51 -4.17
C LEU A 17 4.75 3.03 -5.61
N SER A 18 5.54 4.04 -5.98
CA SER A 18 5.59 4.57 -7.34
C SER A 18 6.08 3.52 -8.34
N GLU A 19 7.15 2.79 -8.02
CA GLU A 19 7.66 1.73 -8.90
C GLU A 19 6.69 0.56 -9.01
N LEU A 20 6.02 0.18 -7.91
CA LEU A 20 5.00 -0.87 -7.93
C LEU A 20 3.78 -0.48 -8.78
N MET A 21 3.34 0.78 -8.73
CA MET A 21 2.24 1.25 -9.57
C MET A 21 2.63 1.32 -11.05
N LYS A 22 3.89 1.65 -11.37
CA LYS A 22 4.41 1.55 -12.76
C LYS A 22 4.40 0.11 -13.26
N LEU A 23 4.85 -0.84 -12.42
CA LEU A 23 4.87 -2.27 -12.77
C LEU A 23 3.47 -2.84 -12.94
N ARG A 24 2.52 -2.40 -12.11
CA ARG A 24 1.10 -2.71 -12.26
C ARG A 24 0.56 -2.24 -13.61
N GLY A 25 0.98 -1.06 -14.08
CA GLY A 25 0.42 -0.45 -15.28
C GLY A 25 -1.10 -0.29 -15.17
N ASP A 26 -1.83 -0.72 -16.20
CA ASP A 26 -3.29 -0.63 -16.26
C ASP A 26 -4.02 -1.84 -15.62
N ASP A 27 -3.27 -2.84 -15.16
CA ASP A 27 -3.87 -4.03 -14.56
C ASP A 27 -4.51 -3.72 -13.20
N PRO A 28 -5.52 -4.49 -12.75
CA PRO A 28 -6.17 -4.27 -11.47
C PRO A 28 -5.30 -4.63 -10.25
N PHE A 29 -4.27 -5.46 -10.40
CA PHE A 29 -3.38 -5.92 -9.34
C PHE A 29 -1.91 -5.84 -9.79
N LEU A 30 -0.98 -5.91 -8.84
CA LEU A 30 0.45 -5.67 -9.08
C LEU A 30 1.07 -6.58 -10.15
N ALA A 31 0.54 -7.78 -10.35
CA ALA A 31 1.05 -8.76 -11.31
C ALA A 31 -0.03 -9.27 -12.28
N GLY A 32 -1.03 -8.43 -12.59
CA GLY A 32 -2.01 -8.71 -13.65
C GLY A 32 -3.47 -8.66 -13.20
N ALA A 33 -4.31 -9.42 -13.90
CA ALA A 33 -5.76 -9.41 -13.72
C ALA A 33 -6.28 -10.00 -12.38
N ARG A 34 -5.45 -10.76 -11.66
CA ARG A 34 -5.82 -11.44 -10.40
C ARG A 34 -4.87 -11.07 -9.27
N PRO A 35 -5.32 -11.09 -7.99
CA PRO A 35 -4.42 -10.84 -6.88
C PRO A 35 -3.27 -11.83 -6.88
N SER A 36 -2.08 -11.32 -6.62
CA SER A 36 -0.85 -12.09 -6.50
C SER A 36 -0.34 -12.09 -5.06
N ILE A 37 0.71 -12.86 -4.80
CA ILE A 37 1.41 -12.80 -3.52
C ILE A 37 1.96 -11.39 -3.23
N GLY A 38 2.31 -10.61 -4.27
CA GLY A 38 2.76 -9.23 -4.12
C GLY A 38 1.69 -8.34 -3.50
N ASP A 39 0.44 -8.46 -3.97
CA ASP A 39 -0.69 -7.72 -3.41
C ASP A 39 -0.99 -8.12 -1.97
N LEU A 40 -1.02 -9.44 -1.71
CA LEU A 40 -1.31 -10.00 -0.40
C LEU A 40 -0.20 -9.74 0.63
N TYR A 41 1.03 -9.51 0.17
CA TYR A 41 2.15 -9.10 1.00
C TYR A 41 2.13 -7.60 1.30
N LEU A 42 1.85 -6.77 0.29
CA LEU A 42 1.90 -5.31 0.42
C LEU A 42 0.70 -4.76 1.20
N ALA A 43 -0.52 -5.26 0.96
CA ALA A 43 -1.72 -4.68 1.54
C ALA A 43 -1.73 -4.63 3.08
N PRO A 44 -1.29 -5.69 3.81
CA PRO A 44 -1.15 -5.61 5.27
C PRO A 44 -0.12 -4.57 5.74
N ILE A 45 0.95 -4.33 4.98
CA ILE A 45 1.94 -3.29 5.31
C ILE A 45 1.28 -1.91 5.18
N CYS A 46 0.55 -1.69 4.07
CA CYS A 46 -0.21 -0.47 3.85
C CYS A 46 -1.27 -0.24 4.94
N PHE A 47 -1.90 -1.30 5.48
CA PHE A 47 -2.83 -1.15 6.62
C PHE A 47 -2.18 -0.43 7.80
N TYR A 48 -1.00 -0.87 8.24
CA TYR A 48 -0.33 -0.25 9.39
C TYR A 48 0.17 1.16 9.08
N VAL A 49 0.64 1.41 7.85
CA VAL A 49 0.99 2.77 7.42
C VAL A 49 -0.24 3.68 7.44
N ALA A 50 -1.42 3.18 7.09
CA ALA A 50 -2.68 3.94 7.12
C ALA A 50 -3.08 4.42 8.53
N LEU A 51 -2.56 3.78 9.58
CA LEU A 51 -2.78 4.18 10.97
C LEU A 51 -1.84 5.32 11.42
N THR A 52 -0.89 5.72 10.59
CA THR A 52 0.09 6.77 10.92
C THR A 52 -0.38 8.14 10.41
N PRO A 53 0.07 9.25 11.04
CA PRO A 53 -0.20 10.59 10.54
C PRO A 53 0.35 10.86 9.12
N ASP A 54 1.32 10.05 8.67
CA ASP A 54 2.02 10.22 7.39
C ASP A 54 1.35 9.49 6.22
N ALA A 55 0.24 8.78 6.47
CA ALA A 55 -0.45 7.96 5.46
C ALA A 55 -0.80 8.75 4.19
N GLY A 56 -1.32 9.98 4.34
CA GLY A 56 -1.68 10.82 3.21
C GLY A 56 -0.48 11.17 2.31
N GLU A 57 0.68 11.42 2.92
CA GLU A 57 1.91 11.70 2.18
C GLU A 57 2.47 10.43 1.51
N VAL A 58 2.44 9.28 2.20
CA VAL A 58 2.94 8.02 1.66
C VAL A 58 2.06 7.51 0.50
N PHE A 59 0.75 7.55 0.64
CA PHE A 59 -0.21 7.00 -0.32
C PHE A 59 -0.59 7.95 -1.46
N GLY A 60 -0.15 9.21 -1.40
CA GLY A 60 -0.30 10.19 -2.48
C GLY A 60 0.60 9.90 -3.68
N VAL A 61 0.51 8.68 -4.22
CA VAL A 61 1.20 8.16 -5.39
C VAL A 61 0.15 7.79 -6.44
N ASP A 62 0.38 8.18 -7.69
CA ASP A 62 -0.54 7.93 -8.79
C ASP A 62 -0.82 6.44 -8.96
N GLY A 63 -2.10 6.09 -9.13
CA GLY A 63 -2.55 4.70 -9.28
C GLY A 63 -2.65 3.89 -7.99
N PHE A 64 -2.11 4.37 -6.85
CA PHE A 64 -2.17 3.64 -5.59
C PHE A 64 -3.59 3.51 -5.04
N ALA A 65 -4.36 4.61 -5.02
CA ALA A 65 -5.70 4.62 -4.43
C ALA A 65 -6.65 3.57 -5.05
N PRO A 66 -6.77 3.43 -6.39
CA PRO A 66 -7.59 2.37 -6.99
C PRO A 66 -7.16 0.95 -6.61
N TRP A 67 -5.85 0.69 -6.55
CA TRP A 67 -5.33 -0.61 -6.10
C TRP A 67 -5.69 -0.87 -4.64
N TRP A 68 -5.52 0.14 -3.78
CA TRP A 68 -5.78 0.05 -2.36
C TRP A 68 -7.27 -0.18 -2.04
N GLU A 69 -8.16 0.53 -2.71
CA GLU A 69 -9.61 0.30 -2.62
C GLU A 69 -9.98 -1.13 -3.00
N ARG A 70 -9.34 -1.67 -4.05
CA ARG A 70 -9.58 -3.04 -4.50
C ARG A 70 -9.15 -4.07 -3.46
N MET A 71 -7.99 -3.87 -2.83
CA MET A 71 -7.51 -4.74 -1.75
C MET A 71 -8.44 -4.70 -0.53
N GLN A 72 -8.84 -3.50 -0.10
CA GLN A 72 -9.75 -3.33 1.03
C GLN A 72 -11.14 -3.91 0.79
N ALA A 73 -11.59 -3.97 -0.47
CA ALA A 73 -12.87 -4.56 -0.83
C ALA A 73 -12.89 -6.10 -0.75
N MET A 74 -11.73 -6.78 -0.77
CA MET A 74 -11.66 -8.24 -0.80
C MET A 74 -12.23 -8.88 0.48
N PRO A 75 -13.11 -9.89 0.38
CA PRO A 75 -13.65 -10.59 1.54
C PRO A 75 -12.57 -11.21 2.43
N SER A 76 -11.55 -11.83 1.84
CA SER A 76 -10.44 -12.44 2.58
C SER A 76 -9.60 -11.42 3.33
N TYR A 77 -9.39 -10.24 2.75
CA TYR A 77 -8.67 -9.14 3.39
C TYR A 77 -9.42 -8.65 4.63
N LYS A 78 -10.73 -8.40 4.50
CA LYS A 78 -11.59 -8.00 5.63
C LYS A 78 -11.63 -9.07 6.73
N ALA A 79 -11.73 -10.34 6.35
CA ALA A 79 -11.81 -11.46 7.28
C ALA A 79 -10.51 -11.69 8.08
N THR A 80 -9.39 -11.10 7.62
CA THR A 80 -8.06 -11.24 8.25
C THR A 80 -7.54 -9.93 8.83
N ALA A 81 -8.40 -8.92 8.95
CA ALA A 81 -8.03 -7.65 9.54
C ALA A 81 -7.47 -7.84 10.97
N PRO A 82 -6.35 -7.18 11.32
CA PRO A 82 -5.77 -7.28 12.66
C PRO A 82 -6.77 -6.86 13.75
N GLN A 83 -6.79 -7.61 14.86
CA GLN A 83 -7.49 -7.19 16.07
C GLN A 83 -6.58 -6.25 16.85
N LEU A 84 -6.86 -4.94 16.80
CA LEU A 84 -5.99 -3.91 17.37
C LEU A 84 -6.23 -3.65 18.88
N GLY A 85 -7.15 -4.40 19.50
CA GLY A 85 -7.56 -4.25 20.90
C GLY A 85 -8.91 -3.57 21.06
#